data_AF-U1LRU8-F1
#
_entry.id   AF-U1LRU8-F1
#
_cell.length_a   1.000
_cell.length_b   1.000
_cell.length_c   1.000
_cell.angle_alpha   90.00
_cell.angle_beta   90.00
_cell.angle_gamma   90.00
#
_symmetry.space_group_name_H-M   'P 1'
#
loop_
_entity.id
_entity.type
_entity.pdbx_description
1 polymer ?
#
loop_
_entity_poly.entity_id
_entity_poly.type
_entity_poly.pdbx_seq_one_letter_code
_entity_poly.pdbx_strand_id
1 'polypeptide(L)'
;MAGPLRVERDVSVAAWLADALSWESTLAVIVPPIFDAYARILHPATLQTPTGRTDAWGGPELDARDLRWDEAAALVGERQGESPFTAWEARFGSGALDLPDGRSITEPHLGDIPVGTLAHLAALLVDEHGDAEVLAAVWEGSGLDQSGIGWMFFPGPGEPPLTAQQERALEAEHRAAFEASIDPEVRAAMAERALLQLPGRDHVLLRGRLEAFADPAWERAAGLGWRPGVGGEGRTPNALWPAEPPGAPAWFVATDVDLDVTLVGGSAHLIGRVLGHPALEAERIRPTDPLV
;
A
#
# COMPACT_ATOMS: atom_id res chain seq x y z
N MET A 1 18.77 6.86 -12.45
CA MET A 1 19.23 7.59 -11.26
C MET A 1 18.78 6.78 -10.05
N ALA A 2 19.59 6.67 -9.00
CA ALA A 2 19.14 6.06 -7.74
C ALA A 2 17.91 6.82 -7.23
N GLY A 3 16.88 6.10 -6.80
CA GLY A 3 15.63 6.65 -6.29
C GLY A 3 15.80 7.46 -5.01
N PRO A 4 14.69 8.00 -4.45
CA PRO A 4 14.71 8.70 -3.16
C PRO A 4 15.02 7.77 -1.96
N LEU A 5 14.99 6.46 -2.19
CA LEU A 5 15.19 5.43 -1.17
C LEU A 5 16.48 4.67 -1.47
N ARG A 6 17.20 4.31 -0.41
CA ARG A 6 18.36 3.42 -0.46
C ARG A 6 18.10 2.20 0.42
N VAL A 7 18.70 1.07 0.10
CA VAL A 7 18.57 -0.12 0.95
C VAL A 7 19.34 0.10 2.27
N GLU A 8 18.68 -0.17 3.39
CA GLU A 8 19.31 -0.31 4.69
C GLU A 8 19.69 -1.78 4.89
N ARG A 9 21.00 -2.06 4.86
CA ARG A 9 21.52 -3.43 4.99
C ARG A 9 21.63 -3.85 6.45
N ASP A 10 21.82 -2.90 7.36
CA ASP A 10 21.83 -3.19 8.78
C ASP A 10 20.40 -3.22 9.31
N VAL A 11 19.75 -4.37 9.19
CA VAL A 11 18.38 -4.57 9.69
C VAL A 11 18.28 -4.51 11.21
N SER A 12 19.40 -4.54 11.94
CA SER A 12 19.39 -4.49 13.41
C SER A 12 18.88 -3.15 13.96
N VAL A 13 18.94 -2.09 13.16
CA VAL A 13 18.36 -0.76 13.50
C VAL A 13 16.84 -0.83 13.75
N ALA A 14 16.18 -1.86 13.22
CA ALA A 14 14.75 -2.09 13.33
C ALA A 14 14.41 -3.32 14.20
N ALA A 15 15.40 -3.99 14.79
CA ALA A 15 15.18 -5.22 15.56
C ALA A 15 14.25 -5.04 16.78
N TRP A 16 14.17 -3.81 17.30
CA TRP A 16 13.27 -3.46 18.40
C TRP A 16 11.78 -3.72 18.08
N LEU A 17 11.40 -3.74 16.79
CA LEU A 17 10.01 -4.00 16.37
C LEU A 17 9.53 -5.40 16.76
N ALA A 18 10.42 -6.39 16.71
CA ALA A 18 10.07 -7.76 17.07
C ALA A 18 9.67 -7.88 18.55
N ASP A 19 10.27 -7.07 19.43
CA ASP A 19 9.96 -7.01 20.85
C ASP A 19 8.77 -6.09 21.15
N ALA A 20 8.56 -5.06 20.33
CA ALA A 20 7.51 -4.06 20.55
C ALA A 20 6.14 -4.52 20.05
N LEU A 21 6.06 -5.34 19.01
CA LEU A 21 4.81 -5.87 18.47
C LEU A 21 4.25 -7.00 19.34
N SER A 22 2.92 -7.12 19.39
CA SER A 22 2.21 -8.20 20.09
C SER A 22 1.84 -9.33 19.15
N TRP A 23 1.83 -10.56 19.64
CA TRP A 23 1.37 -11.76 18.91
C TRP A 23 -0.10 -12.09 19.15
N GLU A 24 -0.82 -11.24 19.88
CA GLU A 24 -2.27 -11.34 20.03
C GLU A 24 -2.98 -10.85 18.78
N SER A 25 -4.16 -11.40 18.46
CA SER A 25 -4.98 -11.04 17.28
C SER A 25 -5.64 -9.65 17.41
N THR A 26 -4.83 -8.63 17.65
CA THR A 26 -5.20 -7.22 17.82
C THR A 26 -4.35 -6.36 16.89
N LEU A 27 -4.69 -5.08 16.75
CA LEU A 27 -3.91 -4.13 15.97
C LEU A 27 -2.44 -4.01 16.42
N ALA A 28 -2.11 -4.41 17.65
CA ALA A 28 -0.74 -4.42 18.17
C ALA A 28 0.23 -5.38 17.46
N VAL A 29 -0.24 -6.28 16.58
CA VAL A 29 0.62 -7.09 15.71
C VAL A 29 1.19 -6.29 14.53
N ILE A 30 0.56 -5.17 14.18
CA ILE A 30 0.95 -4.31 13.04
C ILE A 30 1.57 -2.99 13.52
N VAL A 31 1.02 -2.36 14.56
CA VAL A 31 1.53 -1.10 15.12
C VAL A 31 1.98 -1.29 16.58
N PRO A 32 3.21 -0.88 16.96
CA PRO A 32 3.68 -1.00 18.33
C PRO A 32 2.77 -0.26 19.34
N PRO A 33 2.34 -0.89 20.45
CA PRO A 33 1.45 -0.30 21.45
C PRO A 33 2.20 0.63 22.43
N ILE A 34 3.14 1.43 21.94
CA ILE A 34 4.05 2.29 22.74
C ILE A 34 3.73 3.79 22.66
N PHE A 35 2.79 4.17 21.80
CA PHE A 35 2.37 5.55 21.57
C PHE A 35 1.18 5.98 22.43
N ASP A 36 1.03 7.29 22.63
CA ASP A 36 -0.05 7.90 23.41
C ASP A 36 -1.43 7.73 22.75
N ALA A 37 -1.48 7.70 21.42
CA ALA A 37 -2.71 7.68 20.65
C ALA A 37 -2.53 6.96 19.31
N TYR A 38 -3.67 6.52 18.75
CA TYR A 38 -3.72 5.78 17.50
C TYR A 38 -4.91 6.20 16.63
N ALA A 39 -4.72 6.14 15.32
CA ALA A 39 -5.77 6.24 14.32
C ALA A 39 -5.59 5.17 13.26
N ARG A 40 -6.68 4.76 12.62
CA ARG A 40 -6.66 4.07 11.33
C ARG A 40 -7.13 5.05 10.25
N ILE A 41 -6.40 5.13 9.16
CA ILE A 41 -6.78 5.86 7.96
C ILE A 41 -7.41 4.86 7.00
N LEU A 42 -8.64 5.12 6.59
CA LEU A 42 -9.39 4.28 5.66
C LEU A 42 -8.84 4.47 4.26
N HIS A 43 -8.43 3.39 3.60
CA HIS A 43 -7.96 3.46 2.22
C HIS A 43 -9.13 3.80 1.30
N PRO A 44 -8.94 4.63 0.27
CA PRO A 44 -10.03 4.95 -0.64
C PRO A 44 -10.47 3.70 -1.41
N ALA A 45 -11.79 3.53 -1.50
CA ALA A 45 -12.40 2.64 -2.48
C ALA A 45 -12.28 3.28 -3.87
N THR A 46 -12.69 2.57 -4.92
CA THR A 46 -12.73 3.11 -6.28
C THR A 46 -14.17 3.22 -6.76
N LEU A 47 -14.59 4.41 -7.21
CA LEU A 47 -15.83 4.58 -7.96
C LEU A 47 -15.55 4.54 -9.46
N GLN A 48 -16.12 3.55 -10.13
CA GLN A 48 -16.05 3.41 -11.58
C GLN A 48 -17.33 3.94 -12.22
N THR A 49 -17.18 4.75 -13.27
CA THR A 49 -18.28 5.38 -14.01
C THR A 49 -18.18 5.09 -15.50
N PRO A 50 -19.23 4.51 -16.11
CA PRO A 50 -19.25 4.32 -17.56
C PRO A 50 -19.14 5.65 -18.30
N THR A 51 -18.19 5.73 -19.24
CA THR A 51 -18.00 6.92 -20.09
C THR A 51 -18.99 6.98 -21.26
N GLY A 52 -19.76 5.91 -21.47
CA GLY A 52 -20.62 5.71 -22.65
C GLY A 52 -19.86 5.33 -23.92
N ARG A 53 -18.53 5.23 -23.86
CA ARG A 53 -17.68 4.72 -24.94
C ARG A 53 -17.37 3.24 -24.74
N THR A 54 -16.92 2.61 -25.81
CA THR A 54 -16.40 1.25 -25.77
C THR A 54 -14.89 1.26 -25.99
N ASP A 55 -14.19 0.39 -25.27
CA ASP A 55 -12.77 0.16 -25.48
C ASP A 55 -12.52 -0.59 -26.80
N ALA A 56 -11.25 -0.83 -27.12
CA ALA A 56 -10.87 -1.55 -28.34
C ALA A 56 -11.44 -2.98 -28.38
N TRP A 57 -11.77 -3.57 -27.23
CA TRP A 57 -12.30 -4.92 -27.07
C TRP A 57 -13.84 -4.98 -27.05
N GLY A 58 -14.51 -3.84 -27.23
CA GLY A 58 -15.96 -3.73 -27.18
C GLY A 58 -16.55 -3.76 -25.77
N GLY A 59 -15.71 -3.72 -24.74
CA GLY A 59 -16.12 -3.53 -23.34
C GLY A 59 -16.44 -2.06 -23.05
N PRO A 60 -17.23 -1.76 -22.01
CA PRO A 60 -17.49 -0.37 -21.61
C PRO A 60 -16.19 0.28 -21.10
N GLU A 61 -15.86 1.45 -21.63
CA GLU A 61 -14.76 2.25 -21.08
C GLU A 61 -15.25 2.93 -19.79
N LEU A 62 -14.55 2.68 -18.69
CA LEU A 62 -14.85 3.19 -17.36
C LEU A 62 -13.86 4.30 -16.98
N ASP A 63 -14.37 5.40 -16.46
CA ASP A 63 -13.57 6.35 -15.69
C ASP A 63 -13.53 5.91 -14.23
N ALA A 64 -12.44 6.17 -13.53
CA ALA A 64 -12.24 5.73 -12.16
C ALA A 64 -11.68 6.86 -11.29
N ARG A 65 -12.18 6.97 -10.06
CA ARG A 65 -11.62 7.86 -9.05
C ARG A 65 -11.69 7.25 -7.66
N ASP A 66 -10.85 7.78 -6.77
CA ASP A 66 -10.92 7.51 -5.35
C ASP A 66 -12.30 7.91 -4.78
N LEU A 67 -12.80 7.04 -3.91
CA LEU A 67 -14.08 7.16 -3.22
C LEU A 67 -13.84 7.01 -1.70
N ARG A 68 -14.28 8.00 -0.94
CA ARG A 68 -14.27 7.97 0.52
C ARG A 68 -15.38 7.06 1.05
N TRP A 69 -15.20 6.52 2.25
CA TRP A 69 -16.14 5.60 2.88
C TRP A 69 -17.42 6.31 3.32
N ASP A 70 -17.35 7.57 3.75
CA ASP A 70 -18.53 8.40 3.99
C ASP A 70 -19.40 8.59 2.74
N GLU A 71 -18.77 8.79 1.58
CA GLU A 71 -19.44 8.88 0.28
C GLU A 71 -20.02 7.52 -0.11
N ALA A 72 -19.28 6.43 0.08
CA ALA A 72 -19.77 5.07 -0.15
C ALA A 72 -21.02 4.79 0.72
N ALA A 73 -20.98 5.11 2.01
CA ALA A 73 -22.10 4.97 2.94
C ALA A 73 -23.32 5.79 2.51
N ALA A 74 -23.12 7.01 1.98
CA ALA A 74 -24.21 7.82 1.45
C ALA A 74 -24.84 7.21 0.18
N LEU A 75 -24.04 6.53 -0.64
CA LEU A 75 -24.49 5.92 -1.91
C LEU A 75 -25.20 4.58 -1.71
N VAL A 76 -24.69 3.72 -0.81
CA VAL A 76 -25.14 2.31 -0.71
C VAL A 76 -25.62 1.90 0.69
N GLY A 77 -25.46 2.76 1.69
CA GLY A 77 -25.72 2.44 3.09
C GLY A 77 -24.68 1.51 3.71
N GLU A 78 -24.66 1.45 5.04
CA GLU A 78 -23.90 0.44 5.78
C GLU A 78 -24.72 -0.85 5.88
N ARG A 79 -24.06 -1.99 5.66
CA ARG A 79 -24.72 -3.30 5.58
C ARG A 79 -24.34 -4.26 6.70
N GLN A 80 -23.21 -4.01 7.39
CA GLN A 80 -22.56 -4.91 8.35
C GLN A 80 -22.31 -6.31 7.78
N GLY A 81 -21.05 -6.60 7.43
CA GLY A 81 -20.66 -7.91 6.91
C GLY A 81 -20.83 -9.02 7.95
N GLU A 82 -21.28 -10.19 7.51
CA GLU A 82 -21.22 -11.41 8.32
C GLU A 82 -19.80 -12.00 8.23
N SER A 83 -19.04 -11.96 9.32
CA SER A 83 -17.65 -12.47 9.39
C SER A 83 -16.67 -11.84 8.38
N PRO A 84 -16.48 -10.52 8.44
CA PRO A 84 -15.62 -9.80 7.50
C PRO A 84 -14.14 -10.17 7.62
N PHE A 85 -13.41 -10.12 6.50
CA PHE A 85 -11.95 -10.25 6.45
C PHE A 85 -11.23 -8.90 6.45
N THR A 86 -11.92 -7.81 6.11
CA THR A 86 -11.37 -6.45 6.06
C THR A 86 -12.32 -5.46 6.72
N ALA A 87 -11.82 -4.25 7.04
CA ALA A 87 -12.66 -3.22 7.65
C ALA A 87 -13.73 -2.72 6.67
N TRP A 88 -13.47 -2.75 5.36
CA TRP A 88 -14.43 -2.43 4.31
C TRP A 88 -15.56 -3.44 4.29
N GLU A 89 -15.23 -4.73 4.23
CA GLU A 89 -16.23 -5.80 4.23
C GLU A 89 -17.11 -5.74 5.49
N ALA A 90 -16.51 -5.40 6.63
CA ALA A 90 -17.22 -5.21 7.89
C ALA A 90 -18.33 -4.15 7.78
N ARG A 91 -18.17 -3.14 6.91
CA ARG A 91 -19.11 -2.02 6.76
C ARG A 91 -20.03 -2.17 5.55
N PHE A 92 -19.53 -2.67 4.43
CA PHE A 92 -20.23 -2.64 3.13
C PHE A 92 -20.50 -4.03 2.52
N GLY A 93 -19.89 -5.09 3.07
CA GLY A 93 -19.91 -6.44 2.52
C GLY A 93 -18.81 -6.67 1.48
N SER A 94 -18.68 -7.92 1.01
CA SER A 94 -17.65 -8.33 0.05
C SER A 94 -18.05 -8.06 -1.41
N GLY A 95 -17.05 -7.72 -2.23
CA GLY A 95 -17.17 -7.63 -3.68
C GLY A 95 -17.66 -6.27 -4.19
N ALA A 96 -17.69 -6.14 -5.52
CA ALA A 96 -18.11 -4.90 -6.17
C ALA A 96 -19.58 -4.57 -5.89
N LEU A 97 -19.86 -3.29 -5.67
CA LEU A 97 -21.20 -2.77 -5.39
C LEU A 97 -21.73 -2.03 -6.61
N ASP A 98 -22.68 -2.63 -7.32
CA ASP A 98 -23.31 -2.01 -8.48
C ASP A 98 -24.38 -0.99 -8.06
N LEU A 99 -24.30 0.20 -8.65
CA LEU A 99 -25.26 1.29 -8.45
C LEU A 99 -26.32 1.27 -9.57
N PRO A 100 -27.57 1.71 -9.29
CA PRO A 100 -28.66 1.69 -10.27
C PRO A 100 -28.40 2.52 -11.54
N ASP A 101 -27.47 3.47 -11.49
CA ASP A 101 -27.09 4.34 -12.61
C ASP A 101 -25.92 3.78 -13.45
N GLY A 102 -25.52 2.53 -13.19
CA GLY A 102 -24.47 1.83 -13.94
C GLY A 102 -23.05 2.13 -13.43
N ARG A 103 -22.89 2.96 -12.40
CA ARG A 103 -21.62 3.07 -11.67
C ARG A 103 -21.39 1.81 -10.83
N SER A 104 -20.15 1.55 -10.47
CA SER A 104 -19.79 0.49 -9.52
C SER A 104 -18.77 1.00 -8.52
N ILE A 105 -18.82 0.46 -7.31
CA ILE A 105 -17.80 0.70 -6.27
C ILE A 105 -16.98 -0.57 -6.12
N THR A 106 -15.67 -0.45 -6.26
CA THR A 106 -14.71 -1.51 -5.93
C THR A 106 -14.09 -1.20 -4.59
N GLU A 107 -13.90 -2.22 -3.77
CA GLU A 107 -13.25 -2.12 -2.46
C GLU A 107 -11.82 -1.55 -2.55
N PRO A 108 -11.26 -1.01 -1.45
CA PRO A 108 -9.90 -0.52 -1.43
C PRO A 108 -8.88 -1.60 -1.79
N HIS A 109 -7.76 -1.20 -2.40
CA HIS A 109 -6.66 -2.12 -2.66
C HIS A 109 -5.99 -2.51 -1.33
N LEU A 110 -5.92 -3.81 -1.06
CA LEU A 110 -5.16 -4.38 0.06
C LEU A 110 -3.66 -4.43 -0.28
N GLY A 111 -2.79 -4.57 0.71
CA GLY A 111 -1.35 -4.77 0.44
C GLY A 111 -0.48 -3.59 0.78
N ASP A 112 -0.86 -2.44 0.25
CA ASP A 112 -0.02 -1.26 0.13
C ASP A 112 -0.70 -0.06 0.80
N ILE A 113 0.10 0.87 1.32
CA ILE A 113 -0.43 2.20 1.66
C ILE A 113 -0.71 2.91 0.34
N PRO A 114 -1.94 3.39 0.06
CA PRO A 114 -2.24 4.10 -1.16
C PRO A 114 -1.31 5.31 -1.33
N VAL A 115 -0.73 5.49 -2.53
CA VAL A 115 0.32 6.49 -2.75
C VAL A 115 -0.13 7.92 -2.39
N GLY A 116 -1.39 8.26 -2.69
CA GLY A 116 -2.00 9.54 -2.30
C GLY A 116 -2.16 9.69 -0.79
N THR A 117 -2.60 8.62 -0.10
CA THR A 117 -2.69 8.57 1.37
C THR A 117 -1.32 8.76 2.01
N LEU A 118 -0.29 8.05 1.52
CA LEU A 118 1.07 8.19 2.02
C LEU A 118 1.62 9.60 1.79
N ALA A 119 1.34 10.21 0.63
CA ALA A 119 1.78 11.57 0.34
C ALA A 119 1.14 12.62 1.26
N HIS A 120 -0.17 12.53 1.48
CA HIS A 120 -0.85 13.42 2.42
C HIS A 120 -0.37 13.23 3.86
N LEU A 121 -0.15 11.99 4.29
CA LEU A 121 0.36 11.69 5.62
C LEU A 121 1.81 12.15 5.78
N ALA A 122 2.67 11.93 4.78
CA ALA A 122 4.06 12.39 4.79
C ALA A 122 4.15 13.92 4.85
N ALA A 123 3.34 14.64 4.06
CA ALA A 123 3.28 16.10 4.13
C ALA A 123 2.87 16.62 5.53
N LEU A 124 1.89 15.97 6.16
CA LEU A 124 1.48 16.27 7.53
C LEU A 124 2.62 16.00 8.53
N LEU A 125 3.32 14.87 8.39
CA LEU A 125 4.43 14.50 9.25
C LEU A 125 5.65 15.42 9.06
N VAL A 126 5.92 15.91 7.84
CA VAL A 126 6.97 16.92 7.59
C VAL A 126 6.63 18.23 8.30
N ASP A 127 5.37 18.66 8.27
CA ASP A 127 4.94 19.88 8.97
C ASP A 127 5.08 19.75 10.50
N GLU A 128 4.80 18.57 11.06
CA GLU A 128 4.89 18.30 12.50
C GLU A 128 6.31 18.02 13.03
N HIS A 129 7.11 17.30 12.25
CA HIS A 129 8.38 16.73 12.69
C HIS A 129 9.60 17.14 11.84
N GLY A 130 9.38 17.95 10.80
CA GLY A 130 10.40 18.30 9.82
C GLY A 130 10.73 17.15 8.86
N ASP A 131 11.63 17.41 7.91
CA ASP A 131 12.16 16.37 7.03
C ASP A 131 13.16 15.49 7.83
N ALA A 132 12.64 14.43 8.45
CA ALA A 132 13.45 13.46 9.17
C ALA A 132 14.01 12.38 8.22
N GLU A 133 15.09 11.71 8.64
CA GLU A 133 15.41 10.41 8.05
C GLU A 133 14.42 9.37 8.58
N VAL A 134 13.93 8.54 7.67
CA VAL A 134 12.93 7.51 7.94
C VAL A 134 13.39 6.16 7.44
N LEU A 135 12.96 5.12 8.14
CA LEU A 135 13.05 3.74 7.71
C LEU A 135 11.69 3.31 7.15
N ALA A 136 11.73 2.57 6.05
CA ALA A 136 10.57 2.05 5.36
C ALA A 136 10.73 0.54 5.14
N ALA A 137 9.77 -0.26 5.62
CA ALA A 137 9.77 -1.70 5.41
C ALA A 137 8.84 -2.05 4.25
N VAL A 138 9.33 -2.82 3.29
CA VAL A 138 8.55 -3.31 2.14
C VAL A 138 8.60 -4.84 2.12
N TRP A 139 7.46 -5.50 2.15
CA TRP A 139 7.37 -6.95 2.16
C TRP A 139 7.94 -7.53 0.86
N GLU A 140 8.88 -8.48 0.97
CA GLU A 140 9.49 -9.10 -0.22
C GLU A 140 8.44 -9.82 -1.10
N GLY A 141 7.35 -10.29 -0.49
CA GLY A 141 6.26 -11.00 -1.16
C GLY A 141 5.17 -10.10 -1.75
N SER A 142 5.31 -8.77 -1.67
CA SER A 142 4.34 -7.82 -2.25
C SER A 142 4.28 -7.87 -3.78
N GLY A 143 5.13 -8.70 -4.41
CA GLY A 143 5.30 -8.77 -5.85
C GLY A 143 6.61 -8.17 -6.33
N LEU A 144 7.56 -7.87 -5.42
CA LEU A 144 8.93 -7.48 -5.74
C LEU A 144 9.74 -8.61 -6.40
N ASP A 145 9.33 -9.87 -6.18
CA ASP A 145 9.76 -11.03 -6.95
C ASP A 145 8.56 -11.65 -7.68
N GLN A 146 8.67 -11.77 -9.01
CA GLN A 146 7.66 -12.36 -9.88
C GLN A 146 8.14 -13.66 -10.55
N SER A 147 9.23 -14.26 -10.05
CA SER A 147 9.83 -15.49 -10.60
C SER A 147 8.85 -16.68 -10.67
N GLY A 148 7.83 -16.69 -9.80
CA GLY A 148 6.75 -17.70 -9.77
C GLY A 148 5.43 -17.28 -10.42
N ILE A 149 5.33 -16.08 -11.01
CA ILE A 149 4.08 -15.56 -11.58
C ILE A 149 4.05 -15.82 -13.09
N GLY A 150 2.96 -16.45 -13.55
CA GLY A 150 2.66 -16.64 -14.97
C GLY A 150 1.88 -15.44 -15.54
N TRP A 151 2.18 -15.04 -16.78
CA TRP A 151 1.55 -13.92 -17.45
C TRP A 151 0.74 -14.40 -18.64
N MET A 152 -0.49 -13.91 -18.78
CA MET A 152 -1.32 -14.18 -19.94
C MET A 152 -1.28 -12.98 -20.88
N PHE A 153 -0.98 -13.24 -22.15
CA PHE A 153 -0.94 -12.24 -23.21
C PHE A 153 -2.09 -12.48 -24.18
N PHE A 154 -2.82 -11.43 -24.49
CA PHE A 154 -3.94 -11.48 -25.42
C PHE A 154 -3.58 -10.67 -26.68
N PRO A 155 -3.74 -11.25 -27.88
CA PRO A 155 -3.53 -10.50 -29.13
C PRO A 155 -4.63 -9.46 -29.30
N GLY A 156 -4.32 -8.32 -29.89
CA GLY A 156 -5.28 -7.22 -30.02
C GLY A 156 -6.56 -7.59 -30.79
N PRO A 157 -7.60 -6.75 -30.71
CA PRO A 157 -8.86 -6.97 -31.43
C PRO A 157 -8.63 -7.19 -32.94
N GLY A 158 -9.06 -8.36 -33.44
CA GLY A 158 -8.91 -8.73 -34.85
C GLY A 158 -7.52 -9.26 -35.24
N GLU A 159 -6.59 -9.37 -34.30
CA GLU A 159 -5.28 -9.99 -34.52
C GLU A 159 -5.37 -11.53 -34.39
N PRO A 160 -4.53 -12.29 -35.12
CA PRO A 160 -4.47 -13.74 -34.97
C PRO A 160 -3.96 -14.14 -33.58
N PRO A 161 -4.30 -15.36 -33.10
CA PRO A 161 -3.75 -15.92 -31.87
C PRO A 161 -2.23 -15.87 -31.82
N LEU A 162 -1.67 -15.60 -30.65
CA LEU A 162 -0.24 -15.65 -30.42
C LEU A 162 0.27 -17.08 -30.60
N THR A 163 1.42 -17.21 -31.25
CA THR A 163 2.16 -18.48 -31.26
C THR A 163 2.92 -18.66 -29.94
N ALA A 164 3.21 -19.90 -29.57
CA ALA A 164 4.02 -20.20 -28.38
C ALA A 164 5.44 -19.59 -28.41
N GLN A 165 5.95 -19.19 -29.58
CA GLN A 165 7.21 -18.43 -29.67
C GLN A 165 7.01 -16.96 -29.30
N GLN A 166 5.91 -16.35 -29.76
CA GLN A 166 5.56 -14.96 -29.43
C GLN A 166 5.23 -14.82 -27.95
N GLU A 167 4.45 -15.74 -27.38
CA GLU A 167 4.14 -15.75 -25.94
C GLU A 167 5.42 -15.80 -25.10
N ARG A 168 6.34 -16.71 -25.41
CA ARG A 168 7.65 -16.80 -24.71
C ARG A 168 8.50 -15.53 -24.86
N ALA A 169 8.44 -14.86 -26.01
CA ALA A 169 9.16 -13.61 -26.22
C ALA A 169 8.56 -12.47 -25.37
N LEU A 170 7.22 -12.36 -25.34
CA LEU A 170 6.51 -11.39 -24.51
C LEU A 170 6.72 -11.64 -23.02
N GLU A 171 6.69 -12.90 -22.58
CA GLU A 171 7.03 -13.27 -21.20
C GLU A 171 8.46 -12.84 -20.83
N ALA A 172 9.43 -13.08 -21.71
CA ALA A 172 10.82 -12.70 -21.47
C ALA A 172 11.00 -11.18 -21.43
N GLU A 173 10.35 -10.45 -22.33
CA GLU A 173 10.35 -8.98 -22.35
C GLU A 173 9.68 -8.41 -21.08
N HIS A 174 8.51 -8.93 -20.72
CA HIS A 174 7.79 -8.53 -19.51
C HIS A 174 8.63 -8.77 -18.26
N ARG A 175 9.28 -9.94 -18.15
CA ARG A 175 10.18 -10.27 -17.04
C ARG A 175 11.38 -9.33 -17.00
N ALA A 176 12.03 -9.08 -18.12
CA ALA A 176 13.17 -8.17 -18.19
C ALA A 176 12.78 -6.73 -17.80
N ALA A 177 11.62 -6.26 -18.25
CA ALA A 177 11.08 -4.95 -17.91
C ALA A 177 10.73 -4.85 -16.41
N PHE A 178 10.15 -5.90 -15.83
CA PHE A 178 9.89 -5.99 -14.40
C PHE A 178 11.20 -6.00 -13.57
N GLU A 179 12.16 -6.85 -13.93
CA GLU A 179 13.45 -6.90 -13.23
C GLU A 179 14.20 -5.55 -13.30
N ALA A 180 14.01 -4.78 -14.39
CA ALA A 180 14.59 -3.46 -14.54
C ALA A 180 13.86 -2.36 -13.74
N SER A 181 12.61 -2.58 -13.31
CA SER A 181 11.87 -1.65 -12.45
C SER A 181 12.14 -1.85 -10.95
N ILE A 182 12.84 -2.93 -10.58
CA ILE A 182 13.30 -3.17 -9.22
C ILE A 182 14.75 -2.70 -9.07
N ASP A 183 15.01 -1.89 -8.04
CA ASP A 183 16.36 -1.43 -7.72
C ASP A 183 17.29 -2.66 -7.53
N PRO A 184 18.47 -2.68 -8.18
CA PRO A 184 19.44 -3.77 -8.00
C PRO A 184 19.82 -4.04 -6.54
N GLU A 185 19.88 -3.01 -5.69
CA GLU A 185 20.17 -3.19 -4.26
C GLU A 185 19.01 -3.88 -3.52
N VAL A 186 17.76 -3.61 -3.91
CA VAL A 186 16.57 -4.28 -3.36
C VAL A 186 16.61 -5.77 -3.72
N ARG A 187 16.88 -6.09 -5.00
CA ARG A 187 17.05 -7.49 -5.43
C ARG A 187 18.21 -8.19 -4.71
N ALA A 188 19.33 -7.50 -4.53
CA ALA A 188 20.47 -8.04 -3.81
C ALA A 188 20.14 -8.30 -2.33
N ALA A 189 19.40 -7.40 -1.66
CA ALA A 189 18.95 -7.60 -0.28
C ALA A 189 18.06 -8.84 -0.12
N MET A 190 17.11 -9.05 -1.05
CA MET A 190 16.27 -10.26 -1.08
C MET A 190 17.11 -11.52 -1.32
N ALA A 191 17.99 -11.52 -2.32
CA ALA A 191 18.83 -12.67 -2.65
C ALA A 191 19.80 -13.06 -1.52
N GLU A 192 20.34 -12.07 -0.80
CA GLU A 192 21.26 -12.25 0.32
C GLU A 192 20.54 -12.46 1.66
N ARG A 193 19.20 -12.39 1.68
CA ARG A 193 18.37 -12.50 2.89
C ARG A 193 18.71 -11.46 3.97
N ALA A 194 19.12 -10.27 3.54
CA ALA A 194 19.30 -9.10 4.41
C ALA A 194 17.94 -8.42 4.66
N LEU A 195 17.05 -9.11 5.39
CA LEU A 195 15.65 -8.75 5.54
C LEU A 195 15.27 -8.57 7.02
N LEU A 196 14.43 -7.59 7.28
CA LEU A 196 13.80 -7.39 8.57
C LEU A 196 12.65 -8.39 8.73
N GLN A 197 12.73 -9.22 9.77
CA GLN A 197 11.67 -10.17 10.08
C GLN A 197 10.62 -9.48 10.97
N LEU A 198 9.40 -9.38 10.46
CA LEU A 198 8.21 -9.00 11.22
C LEU A 198 7.27 -10.22 11.30
N PRO A 199 6.25 -10.23 12.17
CA PRO A 199 5.36 -11.39 12.31
C PRO A 199 4.86 -11.93 10.96
N GLY A 200 5.29 -13.16 10.63
CA GLY A 200 4.87 -13.87 9.42
C GLY A 200 5.49 -13.41 8.09
N ARG A 201 6.34 -12.37 8.06
CA ARG A 201 6.80 -11.74 6.81
C ARG A 201 8.21 -11.16 6.90
N ASP A 202 9.01 -11.37 5.85
CA ASP A 202 10.33 -10.77 5.69
C ASP A 202 10.25 -9.50 4.81
N HIS A 203 10.91 -8.43 5.24
CA HIS A 203 10.83 -7.12 4.60
C HIS A 203 12.21 -6.63 4.16
N VAL A 204 12.28 -6.06 2.96
CA VAL A 204 13.40 -5.22 2.58
C VAL A 204 13.30 -3.93 3.37
N LEU A 205 14.35 -3.58 4.09
CA LEU A 205 14.43 -2.32 4.81
C LEU A 205 15.06 -1.25 3.92
N LEU A 206 14.38 -0.12 3.81
CA LEU A 206 14.81 1.03 3.03
C LEU A 206 15.00 2.22 3.98
N ARG A 207 15.83 3.16 3.57
CA ARG A 207 16.06 4.42 4.26
C ARG A 207 15.90 5.59 3.30
N GLY A 208 15.22 6.65 3.74
CA GLY A 208 14.94 7.81 2.91
C GLY A 208 14.71 9.08 3.72
N ARG A 209 14.38 10.16 3.01
CA ARG A 209 13.92 11.42 3.59
C ARG A 209 12.40 11.42 3.62
N LEU A 210 11.79 11.85 4.71
CA LEU A 210 10.33 11.88 4.85
C LEU A 210 9.68 12.72 3.75
N GLU A 211 10.29 13.86 3.41
CA GLU A 211 9.77 14.77 2.37
C GLU A 211 9.68 14.10 1.00
N ALA A 212 10.49 13.07 0.71
CA ALA A 212 10.39 12.36 -0.55
C ALA A 212 9.03 11.67 -0.74
N PHE A 213 8.38 11.23 0.34
CA PHE A 213 7.09 10.58 0.25
C PHE A 213 5.94 11.56 0.02
N ALA A 214 6.14 12.87 0.24
CA ALA A 214 5.10 13.90 0.10
C ALA A 214 4.71 14.20 -1.35
N ASP A 215 5.55 13.83 -2.33
CA ASP A 215 5.23 13.89 -3.76
C ASP A 215 4.94 12.48 -4.30
N PRO A 216 3.69 12.13 -4.68
CA PRO A 216 3.32 10.82 -5.22
C PRO A 216 4.20 10.33 -6.39
N ALA A 217 4.89 11.24 -7.08
CA ALA A 217 5.87 10.90 -8.11
C ALA A 217 7.01 9.99 -7.62
N TRP A 218 7.27 9.94 -6.30
CA TRP A 218 8.33 9.15 -5.70
C TRP A 218 8.26 7.67 -6.08
N GLU A 219 7.05 7.12 -6.19
CA GLU A 219 6.79 5.71 -6.54
C GLU A 219 7.46 5.32 -7.87
N ARG A 220 7.43 6.23 -8.86
CA ARG A 220 8.01 6.01 -10.19
C ARG A 220 9.52 5.89 -10.18
N ALA A 221 10.16 6.45 -9.16
CA ALA A 221 11.61 6.46 -9.00
C ALA A 221 12.08 5.56 -7.85
N ALA A 222 11.18 4.96 -7.08
CA ALA A 222 11.51 4.20 -5.88
C ALA A 222 12.29 2.90 -6.15
N GLY A 223 12.22 2.40 -7.39
CA GLY A 223 12.77 1.10 -7.74
C GLY A 223 12.02 -0.06 -7.08
N LEU A 224 10.71 0.11 -6.87
CA LEU A 224 9.82 -0.86 -6.22
C LEU A 224 8.76 -1.39 -7.20
N GLY A 225 9.14 -1.60 -8.46
CA GLY A 225 8.31 -2.35 -9.41
C GLY A 225 7.43 -1.50 -10.30
N TRP A 226 7.40 -0.18 -10.12
CA TRP A 226 6.59 0.73 -10.93
C TRP A 226 6.95 0.65 -12.42
N ARG A 227 5.93 0.58 -13.27
CA ARG A 227 6.03 0.56 -14.73
C ARG A 227 4.86 1.34 -15.35
N PRO A 228 5.03 1.94 -16.54
CA PRO A 228 3.91 2.54 -17.24
C PRO A 228 2.90 1.48 -17.70
N GLY A 229 1.60 1.77 -17.59
CA GLY A 229 0.52 0.91 -18.07
C GLY A 229 -0.35 0.33 -16.95
N VAL A 230 -1.37 -0.44 -17.36
CA VAL A 230 -2.30 -1.11 -16.43
C VAL A 230 -1.56 -2.21 -15.66
N GLY A 231 -1.76 -2.28 -14.34
CA GLY A 231 -1.05 -3.25 -13.47
C GLY A 231 0.42 -2.90 -13.28
N GLY A 232 0.79 -1.66 -13.56
CA GLY A 232 2.15 -1.11 -13.44
C GLY A 232 2.40 -0.36 -12.13
N GLU A 233 1.47 -0.42 -11.17
CA GLU A 233 1.61 0.23 -9.87
C GLU A 233 2.83 -0.33 -9.13
N GLY A 234 3.65 0.57 -8.60
CA GLY A 234 4.77 0.20 -7.74
C GLY A 234 4.27 -0.27 -6.39
N ARG A 235 5.20 -0.77 -5.57
CA ARG A 235 4.92 -1.13 -4.18
C ARG A 235 5.20 0.04 -3.26
N THR A 236 4.40 0.17 -2.21
CA THR A 236 4.62 1.18 -1.18
C THR A 236 5.09 0.52 0.12
N PRO A 237 5.66 1.29 1.06
CA PRO A 237 6.05 0.73 2.34
C PRO A 237 4.85 0.16 3.10
N ASN A 238 5.02 -1.04 3.66
CA ASN A 238 4.10 -1.61 4.64
C ASN A 238 4.25 -0.94 6.00
N ALA A 239 5.44 -0.43 6.33
CA ALA A 239 5.66 0.38 7.52
C ALA A 239 6.66 1.51 7.28
N LEU A 240 6.49 2.63 8.00
CA LEU A 240 7.33 3.83 7.93
C LEU A 240 7.46 4.46 9.32
N TRP A 241 8.70 4.80 9.73
CA TRP A 241 8.96 5.47 11.01
C TRP A 241 10.27 6.26 10.99
N PRO A 242 10.48 7.25 11.89
CA PRO A 242 11.75 7.96 12.03
C PRO A 242 12.90 7.01 12.37
N ALA A 243 14.04 7.19 11.72
CA ALA A 243 15.24 6.41 12.02
C ALA A 243 15.84 6.75 13.40
N GLU A 244 15.55 7.94 13.93
CA GLU A 244 16.13 8.48 15.15
C GLU A 244 15.03 9.02 16.10
N PRO A 245 15.15 8.79 17.43
CA PRO A 245 16.11 7.90 18.06
C PRO A 245 15.76 6.41 17.82
N PRO A 246 16.74 5.50 17.70
CA PRO A 246 16.47 4.07 17.49
C PRO A 246 15.65 3.48 18.64
N GLY A 247 14.66 2.66 18.31
CA GLY A 247 13.82 1.97 19.30
C GLY A 247 12.77 2.81 20.02
N ALA A 248 12.72 4.13 19.76
CA ALA A 248 11.73 5.01 20.35
C ALA A 248 11.27 6.08 19.33
N PRO A 249 10.69 5.67 18.18
CA PRO A 249 10.24 6.62 17.18
C PRO A 249 9.13 7.53 17.75
N ALA A 250 9.07 8.77 17.27
CA ALA A 250 8.01 9.71 17.68
C ALA A 250 6.62 9.36 17.10
N TRP A 251 6.60 8.59 16.02
CA TRP A 251 5.41 8.12 15.32
C TRP A 251 5.73 6.85 14.54
N PHE A 252 4.70 6.08 14.20
CA PHE A 252 4.82 4.88 13.39
C PHE A 252 3.60 4.76 12.48
N VAL A 253 3.83 4.41 11.22
CA VAL A 253 2.81 4.20 10.20
C VAL A 253 2.93 2.77 9.72
N ALA A 254 1.84 2.01 9.64
CA ALA A 254 1.86 0.69 9.06
C ALA A 254 0.52 0.23 8.47
N THR A 255 0.60 -0.68 7.50
CA THR A 255 -0.50 -1.51 6.98
C THR A 255 -0.04 -2.96 6.98
N ASP A 256 -0.95 -3.90 6.72
CA ASP A 256 -0.63 -5.28 6.38
C ASP A 256 -1.24 -5.64 5.03
N VAL A 257 -0.92 -6.81 4.51
CA VAL A 257 -1.34 -7.22 3.18
C VAL A 257 -2.83 -7.53 3.10
N ASP A 258 -3.40 -7.85 4.26
CA ASP A 258 -4.81 -8.19 4.42
C ASP A 258 -5.64 -6.97 4.90
N LEU A 259 -5.01 -5.79 5.00
CA LEU A 259 -5.66 -4.56 5.49
C LEU A 259 -5.95 -3.56 4.36
N ASP A 260 -7.10 -2.92 4.47
CA ASP A 260 -7.59 -1.76 3.71
C ASP A 260 -7.53 -0.46 4.53
N VAL A 261 -6.65 -0.44 5.53
CA VAL A 261 -6.44 0.69 6.43
C VAL A 261 -4.97 0.87 6.76
N THR A 262 -4.55 2.13 6.93
CA THR A 262 -3.21 2.47 7.44
C THR A 262 -3.33 2.84 8.91
N LEU A 263 -2.65 2.10 9.78
CA LEU A 263 -2.54 2.41 11.20
C LEU A 263 -1.46 3.48 11.42
N VAL A 264 -1.75 4.43 12.30
CA VAL A 264 -0.82 5.47 12.73
C VAL A 264 -0.80 5.52 14.25
N GLY A 265 0.38 5.35 14.83
CA GLY A 265 0.66 5.58 16.25
C GLY A 265 1.50 6.84 16.43
N GLY A 266 1.20 7.64 17.46
CA GLY A 266 1.98 8.84 17.78
C GLY A 266 1.46 9.59 18.99
N SER A 267 1.88 10.84 19.15
CA SER A 267 1.37 11.72 20.19
C SER A 267 -0.14 11.98 20.02
N ALA A 268 -0.83 12.29 21.11
CA ALA A 268 -2.25 12.67 21.04
C ALA A 268 -2.49 13.89 20.11
N HIS A 269 -1.52 14.81 20.02
CA HIS A 269 -1.58 15.96 19.12
C HIS A 269 -1.52 15.54 17.65
N LEU A 270 -0.52 14.72 17.28
CA LEU A 270 -0.35 14.21 15.92
C LEU A 270 -1.60 13.46 15.46
N ILE A 271 -2.12 12.56 16.31
CA ILE A 271 -3.33 11.80 15.98
C ILE A 271 -4.56 12.71 15.85
N GLY A 272 -4.66 13.76 16.68
CA GLY A 272 -5.69 14.79 16.50
C GLY A 272 -5.62 15.47 15.13
N ARG A 273 -4.42 15.74 14.63
CA ARG A 273 -4.22 16.29 13.28
C ARG A 273 -4.59 15.30 12.18
N VAL A 274 -4.22 14.02 12.31
CA VAL A 274 -4.60 12.97 11.35
C VAL A 274 -6.12 12.85 11.24
N LEU A 275 -6.82 12.78 12.37
CA LEU A 275 -8.29 12.70 12.42
C LEU A 275 -8.99 13.94 11.83
N GLY A 276 -8.34 15.10 11.87
CA GLY A 276 -8.87 16.35 11.34
C GLY A 276 -8.41 16.70 9.92
N HIS A 277 -7.57 15.86 9.28
CA HIS A 277 -6.97 16.20 8.00
C HIS A 277 -7.98 16.00 6.85
N PRO A 278 -8.26 17.02 6.02
CA PRO A 278 -9.34 16.97 5.04
C PRO A 278 -9.14 15.91 3.94
N ALA A 279 -7.88 15.58 3.61
CA ALA A 279 -7.57 14.56 2.60
C ALA A 279 -7.46 13.14 3.18
N LEU A 280 -7.49 12.98 4.51
CA LEU A 280 -7.43 11.66 5.14
C LEU A 280 -8.80 11.36 5.74
N GLU A 281 -9.32 10.15 5.49
CA GLU A 281 -10.48 9.66 6.23
C GLU A 281 -9.96 8.77 7.34
N ALA A 282 -10.18 9.15 8.59
CA ALA A 282 -9.54 8.48 9.71
C ALA A 282 -10.46 8.34 10.91
N GLU A 283 -10.26 7.24 11.63
CA GLU A 283 -11.01 6.88 12.83
C GLU A 283 -10.06 6.63 13.99
N ARG A 284 -10.48 7.00 15.19
CA ARG A 284 -9.70 6.73 16.40
C ARG A 284 -9.83 5.26 16.76
N ILE A 285 -8.71 4.64 17.12
CA ILE A 285 -8.63 3.22 17.51
C ILE A 285 -7.81 3.07 18.79
N ARG A 286 -7.77 1.84 19.31
CA ARG A 286 -6.86 1.38 20.36
C ARG A 286 -6.02 0.23 19.81
N PRO A 287 -4.78 0.04 20.29
CA PRO A 287 -3.95 -1.07 19.85
C PRO A 287 -4.53 -2.44 20.23
N THR A 288 -5.44 -2.48 21.21
CA THR A 288 -6.16 -3.69 21.65
C THR A 288 -7.42 -3.98 20.84
N ASP A 289 -7.79 -3.12 19.89
CA ASP A 289 -8.93 -3.39 19.02
C ASP A 289 -8.62 -4.60 18.13
N PRO A 290 -9.65 -5.37 17.71
CA PRO A 290 -9.46 -6.47 16.77
C PRO A 290 -8.94 -5.95 15.42
N LEU A 291 -8.34 -6.84 14.64
CA LEU A 291 -7.88 -6.53 13.28
C LEU A 291 -9.02 -6.16 12.33
N VAL A 292 -10.20 -6.77 12.53
CA VAL A 292 -11.44 -6.55 11.76
C VAL A 292 -12.62 -6.43 12.71
#